data_AF-A0A1E3QVH2-F1
#
_entry.id   AF-A0A1E3QVH2-F1
#
_cell.length_a   1.000
_cell.length_b   1.000
_cell.length_c   1.000
_cell.angle_alpha   90.00
_cell.angle_beta   90.00
_cell.angle_gamma   90.00
#
_symmetry.space_group_name_H-M   'P 1'
#
loop_
_entity.id
_entity.type
_entity.pdbx_description
1 polymer ?
#
loop_
_entity_poly.entity_id
_entity_poly.type
_entity_poly.pdbx_seq_one_letter_code
_entity_poly.pdbx_strand_id
1 'polypeptide(L)'
;MSTYKTLFRQLHNELSIICAKSGKHQAEQTLKKQTALWQYKKLNLIKLGMSIKEVEEKLLQSKMDSKIIVPAHPEADTHALLGRTPEQEATEYRDLQHIANITTFLQSQRVYQELLERYNPGMNMEQSDKVRKTAHRVGLELPELK
;
A
#
# COMPACT_ATOMS: atom_id res chain seq x y z
N MET A 1 5.44 -17.87 29.50
CA MET A 1 4.66 -16.75 28.94
C MET A 1 3.27 -17.28 28.56
N SER A 2 2.20 -16.54 28.82
CA SER A 2 0.82 -16.98 28.48
C SER A 2 0.65 -17.15 26.96
N THR A 3 0.02 -18.26 26.54
CA THR A 3 -0.26 -18.63 25.13
C THR A 3 -1.05 -17.54 24.39
N TYR A 4 -1.94 -16.84 25.10
CA TYR A 4 -2.68 -15.71 24.58
C TYR A 4 -1.76 -14.57 24.12
N LYS A 5 -0.80 -14.18 24.97
CA LYS A 5 0.11 -13.05 24.72
C LYS A 5 0.99 -13.30 23.50
N THR A 6 1.42 -14.55 23.28
CA THR A 6 2.22 -14.93 22.13
C THR A 6 1.40 -14.87 20.83
N LEU A 7 0.19 -15.46 20.83
CA LEU A 7 -0.69 -15.44 19.65
C LEU A 7 -1.12 -14.02 19.28
N PHE A 8 -1.46 -13.21 20.27
CA PHE A 8 -1.84 -11.82 20.05
C PHE A 8 -0.69 -10.98 19.47
N ARG A 9 0.55 -11.20 19.95
CA ARG A 9 1.74 -10.55 19.38
C ARG A 9 1.96 -10.95 17.92
N GLN A 10 1.76 -12.23 17.59
CA GLN A 10 1.86 -12.72 16.21
C GLN A 10 0.80 -12.07 15.31
N LEU A 11 -0.46 -12.05 15.74
CA LEU A 11 -1.55 -11.36 15.04
C LEU A 11 -1.19 -9.90 14.77
N HIS A 12 -0.76 -9.17 15.80
CA HIS A 12 -0.39 -7.77 15.70
C HIS A 12 0.76 -7.55 14.70
N ASN A 13 1.77 -8.41 14.72
CA ASN A 13 2.89 -8.32 13.79
C ASN A 13 2.46 -8.54 12.34
N GLU A 14 1.56 -9.48 12.06
CA GLU A 14 1.05 -9.69 10.69
C GLU A 14 0.19 -8.51 10.23
N LEU A 15 -0.66 -7.98 11.12
CA LEU A 15 -1.44 -6.78 10.83
C LEU A 15 -0.55 -5.57 10.54
N SER A 16 0.51 -5.35 11.30
CA SER A 16 1.41 -4.21 11.08
C SER A 16 2.09 -4.29 9.71
N ILE A 17 2.52 -5.48 9.29
CA ILE A 17 3.10 -5.72 7.96
C ILE A 17 2.07 -5.40 6.85
N ILE A 18 0.84 -5.89 6.98
CA ILE A 18 -0.21 -5.68 5.98
C ILE A 18 -0.60 -4.19 5.91
N CYS A 19 -0.76 -3.53 7.05
CA CYS A 19 -1.03 -2.09 7.12
C CYS A 19 0.11 -1.29 6.49
N ALA A 20 1.37 -1.66 6.72
CA ALA A 20 2.53 -1.04 6.09
C ALA A 20 2.46 -1.12 4.57
N LYS A 21 2.21 -2.31 4.02
CA LYS A 21 2.12 -2.55 2.57
C LYS A 21 0.95 -1.79 1.96
N SER A 22 -0.22 -1.86 2.59
CA SER A 22 -1.43 -1.14 2.16
C SER A 22 -1.23 0.37 2.17
N GLY A 23 -0.63 0.92 3.23
CA GLY A 23 -0.34 2.35 3.34
C GLY A 23 0.61 2.85 2.26
N LYS A 24 1.67 2.09 1.94
CA LYS A 24 2.56 2.40 0.80
C LYS A 24 1.80 2.44 -0.52
N HIS A 25 0.95 1.43 -0.77
CA HIS A 25 0.16 1.37 -1.99
C HIS A 25 -0.82 2.55 -2.12
N GLN A 26 -1.50 2.91 -1.02
CA GLN A 26 -2.39 4.07 -1.00
C GLN A 26 -1.62 5.37 -1.24
N ALA A 27 -0.44 5.54 -0.64
CA ALA A 27 0.43 6.69 -0.86
C ALA A 27 0.88 6.82 -2.31
N GLU A 28 1.26 5.72 -2.96
CA GLU A 28 1.60 5.71 -4.39
C GLU A 28 0.40 6.13 -5.26
N GLN A 29 -0.80 5.64 -4.94
CA GLN A 29 -2.02 6.01 -5.66
C GLN A 29 -2.39 7.49 -5.47
N THR A 30 -2.29 8.02 -4.25
CA THR A 30 -2.59 9.44 -3.98
C THR A 30 -1.57 10.34 -4.67
N LEU A 31 -0.29 9.96 -4.70
CA LEU A 31 0.74 10.65 -5.45
C LEU A 31 0.41 10.70 -6.94
N LYS A 32 0.08 9.55 -7.56
CA LYS A 32 -0.35 9.49 -8.98
C LYS A 32 -1.53 10.43 -9.28
N LYS A 33 -2.53 10.47 -8.40
CA LYS A 33 -3.69 11.37 -8.54
C LYS A 33 -3.29 12.85 -8.44
N GLN A 34 -2.44 13.19 -7.49
CA GLN A 34 -1.94 14.56 -7.33
C GLN A 34 -1.11 15.00 -8.54
N THR A 35 -0.20 14.15 -9.03
CA THR A 35 0.61 14.47 -10.21
C THR A 35 -0.26 14.68 -11.45
N ALA A 36 -1.27 13.82 -11.67
CA ALA A 36 -2.22 13.97 -12.78
C ALA A 36 -3.04 15.27 -12.67
N LEU A 37 -3.48 15.63 -11.46
CA LEU A 37 -4.19 16.88 -11.21
C LEU A 37 -3.32 18.10 -11.56
N TRP A 38 -2.05 18.10 -11.16
CA TRP A 38 -1.13 19.19 -11.47
C TRP A 38 -0.79 19.27 -12.97
N GLN A 39 -0.61 18.14 -13.64
CA GLN A 39 -0.43 18.10 -15.10
C GLN A 39 -1.64 18.69 -15.83
N TYR A 40 -2.86 18.33 -15.42
CA TYR A 40 -4.08 18.90 -15.98
C TYR A 40 -4.15 20.42 -15.80
N LYS A 41 -3.85 20.91 -14.59
CA LYS A 41 -3.79 22.35 -14.32
C LYS A 41 -2.76 23.06 -15.19
N LYS A 42 -1.57 22.47 -15.38
CA LYS A 42 -0.54 22.99 -16.30
C LYS A 42 -1.08 23.13 -17.73
N LEU A 43 -1.73 22.09 -18.26
CA LEU A 43 -2.32 22.13 -19.60
C LEU A 43 -3.37 23.23 -19.75
N ASN A 44 -4.19 23.44 -18.72
CA ASN A 44 -5.19 24.52 -18.74
C ASN A 44 -4.56 25.91 -18.74
N LEU A 45 -3.51 26.14 -17.94
CA LEU A 45 -2.80 27.42 -17.94
C LEU A 45 -2.10 27.69 -19.27
N ILE A 46 -1.53 26.67 -19.91
CA ILE A 46 -0.95 26.77 -21.26
C ILE A 46 -2.01 27.22 -22.26
N LYS A 47 -3.21 26.62 -22.22
CA LYS A 47 -4.32 27.01 -23.11
C LYS A 47 -4.76 28.45 -22.89
N LEU A 48 -4.69 28.94 -21.66
CA LEU A 48 -5.04 30.32 -21.28
C LEU A 48 -3.89 31.31 -21.50
N GLY A 49 -2.69 30.86 -21.88
CA GLY A 49 -1.51 31.71 -22.02
C GLY A 49 -0.99 32.29 -20.70
N MET A 50 -1.34 31.68 -19.57
CA MET A 50 -0.94 32.14 -18.23
C MET A 50 0.40 31.53 -17.79
N SER A 51 1.00 32.08 -16.72
CA SER A 51 2.28 31.59 -16.20
C SER A 51 2.18 30.17 -15.62
N ILE A 52 3.23 29.36 -15.84
CA ILE A 52 3.25 27.92 -15.49
C ILE A 52 4.14 27.64 -14.27
N LYS A 53 4.98 28.61 -13.88
CA LYS A 53 6.09 28.44 -12.92
C LYS A 53 5.64 27.80 -11.59
N GLU A 54 4.52 28.24 -11.03
CA GLU A 54 3.99 27.74 -9.75
C GLU A 54 3.53 26.28 -9.83
N VAL A 55 3.00 25.85 -10.99
CA VAL A 55 2.56 24.47 -11.18
C VAL A 55 3.75 23.54 -11.38
N GLU A 56 4.79 24.01 -12.07
CA GLU A 56 6.04 23.27 -12.23
C GLU A 56 6.79 23.08 -10.91
N GLU A 57 6.84 24.10 -10.07
CA GLU A 57 7.39 24.00 -8.72
C GLU A 57 6.65 22.97 -7.87
N LYS A 58 5.31 22.99 -7.88
CA LYS A 58 4.49 21.99 -7.16
C LYS A 58 4.62 20.58 -7.72
N LEU A 59 4.82 20.44 -9.03
CA LEU A 59 5.11 19.14 -9.67
C LEU A 59 6.47 18.59 -9.21
N LEU A 60 7.48 19.46 -9.10
CA LEU A 60 8.81 19.12 -8.58
C LEU A 60 8.73 18.73 -7.10
N GLN A 61 8.01 19.50 -6.29
CA GLN A 61 7.86 19.25 -4.85
C GLN A 61 7.13 17.93 -4.57
N SER A 62 6.03 17.66 -5.28
CA SER A 62 5.31 16.37 -5.20
C SER A 62 6.21 15.17 -5.51
N LYS A 63 7.14 15.30 -6.48
CA LYS A 63 8.14 14.26 -6.76
C LYS A 63 9.17 14.09 -5.64
N MET A 64 9.54 15.16 -4.95
CA MET A 64 10.46 15.11 -3.80
C MET A 64 9.79 14.48 -2.57
N ASP A 65 8.52 14.80 -2.31
CA ASP A 65 7.75 14.31 -1.16
C ASP A 65 7.50 12.79 -1.21
N SER A 66 7.56 12.19 -2.40
CA SER A 66 7.44 10.74 -2.62
C SER A 66 8.42 9.88 -1.82
N LYS A 67 9.56 10.45 -1.38
CA LYS A 67 10.57 9.74 -0.59
C LYS A 67 10.30 9.67 0.91
N ILE A 68 9.31 10.39 1.43
CA ILE A 68 9.15 10.63 2.88
C ILE A 68 7.88 9.98 3.48
N ILE A 69 7.10 9.26 2.69
CA ILE A 69 5.86 8.67 3.20
C ILE A 69 6.17 7.36 3.94
N VAL A 70 6.53 7.49 5.21
CA VAL A 70 6.40 6.42 6.19
C VAL A 70 4.90 6.29 6.45
N PRO A 71 4.24 5.19 6.05
CA PRO A 71 2.84 5.00 6.43
C PRO A 71 2.82 5.02 7.96
N ALA A 72 2.12 5.99 8.54
CA ALA A 72 1.89 6.04 9.97
C ALA A 72 1.24 4.70 10.35
N HIS A 73 2.02 3.82 10.97
CA HIS A 73 1.44 2.68 11.64
C HIS A 73 0.57 3.28 12.74
N PRO A 74 -0.69 2.87 12.91
CA PRO A 74 -1.32 3.08 14.20
C PRO A 74 -0.36 2.39 15.19
N GLU A 75 0.34 3.17 15.99
CA GLU A 75 1.05 2.68 17.17
C GLU A 75 -0.06 2.12 18.05
N ALA A 76 -0.42 0.86 17.84
CA ALA A 76 -1.33 0.20 18.73
C ALA A 76 -0.60 0.20 20.06
N ASP A 77 -1.14 0.91 21.04
CA ASP A 77 -0.63 0.90 22.41
C ASP A 77 -0.67 -0.54 22.90
N THR A 78 0.43 -1.27 22.67
CA THR A 78 0.56 -2.66 23.08
C THR A 78 0.40 -2.78 24.58
N HIS A 79 0.76 -1.72 25.31
CA HIS A 79 0.58 -1.60 26.75
C HIS A 79 -0.88 -1.51 27.19
N ALA A 80 -1.75 -0.82 26.44
CA ALA A 80 -3.19 -0.76 26.74
C ALA A 80 -3.88 -2.13 26.54
N LEU A 81 -3.36 -2.94 25.60
CA LEU A 81 -3.89 -4.28 25.29
C LEU A 81 -3.28 -5.40 26.16
N LEU A 82 -2.04 -5.23 26.63
CA LEU A 82 -1.35 -6.16 27.52
C LEU A 82 -1.70 -5.96 29.01
N GLY A 83 -2.37 -4.86 29.36
CA GLY A 83 -2.85 -4.55 30.71
C GLY A 83 -4.07 -5.35 31.17
N ARG A 84 -4.47 -6.40 30.44
CA ARG A 84 -5.52 -7.34 30.86
C ARG A 84 -5.06 -8.14 32.08
N THR A 85 -5.86 -8.12 33.16
CA THR A 85 -5.57 -8.87 34.39
C THR A 85 -5.67 -10.38 34.16
N PRO A 86 -4.93 -11.21 34.94
CA PRO A 86 -4.95 -12.67 34.83
C PRO A 86 -6.34 -13.30 35.01
N GLU A 87 -7.28 -12.61 35.67
CA GLU A 87 -8.67 -13.05 35.83
C GLU A 87 -9.44 -13.03 34.49
N GLN A 88 -9.02 -12.20 33.53
CA GLN A 88 -9.53 -12.17 32.15
C GLN A 88 -8.69 -13.03 31.18
N GLU A 89 -7.59 -13.64 31.65
CA GLU A 89 -6.80 -14.62 30.89
C GLU A 89 -7.51 -15.98 30.79
N ALA A 90 -8.59 -16.19 31.56
CA ALA A 90 -9.62 -17.21 31.28
C ALA A 90 -10.43 -16.80 30.03
N THR A 91 -9.72 -16.54 28.93
CA THR A 91 -10.34 -16.41 27.61
C THR A 91 -10.91 -17.77 27.25
N GLU A 92 -12.18 -17.80 26.86
CA GLU A 92 -12.80 -19.02 26.35
C GLU A 92 -11.85 -19.64 25.31
N TYR A 93 -11.64 -20.96 25.35
CA TYR A 93 -10.79 -21.68 24.37
C TYR A 93 -11.07 -21.24 22.92
N ARG A 94 -12.33 -20.87 22.66
CA ARG A 94 -12.83 -20.27 21.43
C ARG A 94 -12.08 -19.00 20.99
N ASP A 95 -11.77 -18.07 21.88
CA ASP A 95 -11.08 -16.82 21.55
C ASP A 95 -9.63 -17.07 21.14
N LEU A 96 -8.95 -17.98 21.83
CA LEU A 96 -7.59 -18.42 21.45
C LEU A 96 -7.59 -19.05 20.06
N GLN A 97 -8.57 -19.91 19.76
CA GLN A 97 -8.72 -20.49 18.44
C GLN A 97 -9.01 -19.44 17.37
N HIS A 98 -9.86 -18.45 17.66
CA HIS A 98 -10.14 -17.35 16.72
C HIS A 98 -8.90 -16.54 16.40
N ILE A 99 -8.11 -16.16 17.40
CA ILE A 99 -6.86 -15.42 17.19
C ILE A 99 -5.90 -16.25 16.32
N ALA A 100 -5.76 -17.54 16.60
CA ALA A 100 -4.90 -18.42 15.81
C ALA A 100 -5.39 -18.54 14.36
N ASN A 101 -6.70 -18.69 14.15
CA ASN A 101 -7.31 -18.79 12.82
C ASN A 101 -7.13 -17.49 12.01
N ILE A 102 -7.38 -16.34 12.64
CA ILE A 102 -7.19 -15.03 11.98
C ILE A 102 -5.71 -14.82 11.64
N THR A 103 -4.80 -15.12 12.57
CA THR A 103 -3.35 -15.00 12.32
C THR A 103 -2.93 -15.87 11.12
N THR A 104 -3.39 -17.12 11.09
CA THR A 104 -3.12 -18.05 9.99
C THR A 104 -3.69 -17.54 8.66
N PHE A 105 -4.90 -16.99 8.66
CA PHE A 105 -5.51 -16.40 7.47
C PHE A 105 -4.73 -15.17 6.96
N LEU A 106 -4.29 -14.28 7.84
CA LEU A 106 -3.51 -13.10 7.44
C LEU A 106 -2.16 -13.51 6.84
N GLN A 107 -1.49 -14.50 7.42
CA GLN A 107 -0.26 -15.08 6.90
C GLN A 107 -0.46 -15.70 5.52
N SER A 108 -1.49 -16.53 5.36
CA SER A 108 -1.77 -17.17 4.07
C SER A 108 -2.14 -16.14 3.01
N GLN A 109 -2.90 -15.09 3.36
CA GLN A 109 -3.22 -13.99 2.45
C GLN A 109 -1.98 -13.23 1.99
N ARG A 110 -1.02 -12.97 2.90
CA ARG A 110 0.25 -12.33 2.54
C ARG A 110 1.07 -13.20 1.59
N VAL A 111 1.24 -14.48 1.90
CA VAL A 111 1.97 -15.44 1.05
C VAL A 111 1.30 -15.60 -0.31
N TYR A 112 -0.03 -15.67 -0.35
CA TYR A 112 -0.80 -15.73 -1.59
C TYR A 112 -0.53 -14.51 -2.49
N GLN A 113 -0.52 -13.30 -1.92
CA GLN A 113 -0.19 -12.08 -2.68
C GLN A 113 1.25 -12.11 -3.23
N GLU A 114 2.23 -12.54 -2.42
CA GLU A 114 3.62 -12.68 -2.86
C GLU A 114 3.77 -13.68 -4.02
N LEU A 115 3.05 -14.81 -3.96
CA LEU A 115 3.02 -15.81 -5.02
C LEU A 115 2.39 -15.26 -6.31
N LEU A 116 1.27 -14.53 -6.19
CA LEU A 116 0.64 -13.88 -7.33
C LEU A 116 1.58 -12.87 -8.01
N GLU A 117 2.27 -12.04 -7.24
CA GLU A 117 3.23 -11.06 -7.77
C GLU A 117 4.39 -11.75 -8.51
N ARG A 118 4.88 -12.90 -8.01
CA ARG A 118 5.98 -13.66 -8.61
C ARG A 118 5.58 -14.37 -9.89
N TYR A 119 4.45 -15.08 -9.88
CA TYR A 119 4.06 -15.95 -11.00
C TYR A 119 3.16 -15.23 -12.01
N ASN A 120 2.53 -14.12 -11.63
CA ASN A 120 1.71 -13.30 -12.51
C ASN A 120 2.05 -11.80 -12.42
N PRO A 121 3.28 -11.40 -12.80
CA PRO A 121 3.69 -10.00 -12.78
C PRO A 121 2.89 -9.12 -13.75
N GLY A 122 2.20 -9.73 -14.72
CA GLY A 122 1.32 -9.03 -15.68
C GLY A 122 -0.02 -8.59 -15.09
N MET A 123 -0.41 -9.10 -13.92
CA MET A 123 -1.72 -8.83 -13.31
C MET A 123 -1.88 -7.35 -12.93
N ASN A 124 -0.87 -6.77 -12.30
CA ASN A 124 -0.88 -5.40 -11.79
C ASN A 124 -0.42 -4.35 -12.83
N MET A 125 -0.17 -4.76 -14.07
CA MET A 125 0.30 -3.88 -15.13
C MET A 125 -0.85 -3.02 -15.67
N GLU A 126 -0.59 -1.72 -15.84
CA GLU A 126 -1.55 -0.80 -16.44
C GLU A 126 -1.86 -1.22 -17.89
N GLN A 127 -3.05 -0.89 -18.37
CA GLN A 127 -3.46 -1.24 -19.73
C GLN A 127 -2.54 -0.63 -20.79
N SER A 128 -2.04 0.58 -20.58
CA SER A 128 -1.08 1.26 -21.45
C SER A 128 0.22 0.46 -21.61
N ASP A 129 0.78 -0.02 -20.50
CA ASP A 129 1.98 -0.85 -20.46
C ASP A 129 1.76 -2.22 -21.13
N LYS A 130 0.59 -2.83 -20.91
CA LYS A 130 0.22 -4.11 -21.57
C LYS A 130 0.16 -3.94 -23.09
N VAL A 131 -0.46 -2.87 -23.58
CA VAL A 131 -0.53 -2.55 -25.00
C VAL A 131 0.87 -2.34 -25.56
N ARG A 132 1.73 -1.57 -24.88
CA ARG A 132 3.13 -1.34 -25.29
C ARG A 132 3.94 -2.64 -25.38
N LYS A 133 3.87 -3.51 -24.36
CA LYS A 133 4.58 -4.81 -24.40
C LYS A 133 4.07 -5.72 -25.51
N THR A 134 2.76 -5.71 -25.76
CA THR A 134 2.15 -6.51 -26.83
C THR A 134 2.56 -5.98 -28.20
N ALA A 135 2.60 -4.66 -28.37
CA ALA A 135 3.10 -4.03 -29.59
C ALA A 135 4.57 -4.37 -29.85
N HIS A 136 5.43 -4.27 -28.83
CA HIS A 136 6.84 -4.66 -28.95
C HIS A 136 7.01 -6.13 -29.33
N ARG A 137 6.14 -7.01 -28.83
CA ARG A 137 6.14 -8.44 -29.19
C ARG A 137 5.87 -8.66 -30.69
N VAL A 138 5.12 -7.78 -31.34
CA VAL A 138 4.86 -7.82 -32.78
C VAL A 138 5.77 -6.90 -33.59
N GLY A 139 6.80 -6.31 -32.97
CA GLY A 139 7.73 -5.38 -33.63
C GLY A 139 7.15 -3.99 -33.92
N LEU A 140 6.07 -3.60 -33.24
CA LEU A 140 5.46 -2.28 -33.34
C LEU A 140 5.89 -1.38 -32.17
N GLU A 141 6.40 -0.19 -32.47
CA GLU A 141 6.73 0.83 -31.46
C GLU A 141 5.55 1.81 -31.28
N LEU A 142 5.13 2.02 -30.02
CA LEU A 142 4.11 3.02 -29.69
C LEU A 142 4.76 4.38 -29.42
N PRO A 143 4.14 5.50 -29.83
CA PRO A 143 4.60 6.82 -29.47
C PRO A 143 4.53 7.04 -27.95
N GLU A 144 5.51 7.76 -27.40
CA GLU A 144 5.46 8.13 -25.98
C GLU A 144 4.33 9.14 -25.73
N LEU A 145 3.43 8.78 -24.81
CA LEU A 145 2.43 9.69 -24.28
C LEU A 145 3.17 10.76 -23.45
N LYS A 146 3.25 11.98 -24.00
CA LYS A 146 3.81 13.16 -23.32
C LYS A 146 2.88 13.70 -22.23
#